data_AF-A0A0E0QG45-F1
#
_entry.id   AF-A0A0E0QG45-F1
#
_cell.length_a   1.000
_cell.length_b   1.000
_cell.length_c   1.000
_cell.angle_alpha   90.00
_cell.angle_beta   90.00
_cell.angle_gamma   90.00
#
_symmetry.space_group_name_H-M   'P 1'
#
loop_
_entity.id
_entity.type
_entity.pdbx_description
1 polymer ?
#
loop_
_entity_poly.entity_id
_entity_poly.type
_entity_poly.pdbx_seq_one_letter_code
_entity_poly.pdbx_strand_id
1 'polypeptide(L)'
;MWHFLKRNGLQNLYESFCEGTCFGGPVWNHILEYWRASKANPSRVLFLRYERLLQDPTDSIRELAEFVGQPFTSSEEEAGVVTEIVELCSMENLMSQKANKEGAQGVFIKFSHDSYFRKGVAGGWTSHMTPEMGRRLDAILRDKFDGSGLTI
;
A
#
# COMPACT_ATOMS: atom_id res chain seq x y z
N MET A 1 23.51 0.94 20.67
CA MET A 1 22.56 1.59 19.74
C MET A 1 21.27 0.81 19.54
N TRP A 2 21.28 -0.54 19.57
CA TRP A 2 20.06 -1.39 19.53
C TRP A 2 19.14 -1.29 20.76
N HIS A 3 19.67 -0.88 21.93
CA HIS A 3 18.92 -0.82 23.18
C HIS A 3 17.93 0.37 23.27
N PHE A 4 17.97 1.36 22.36
CA PHE A 4 17.03 2.49 22.34
C PHE A 4 15.71 2.21 21.59
N LEU A 5 15.62 1.11 20.84
CA LEU A 5 14.48 0.81 19.97
C LEU A 5 13.30 0.12 20.67
N LYS A 6 13.45 -0.34 21.92
CA LYS A 6 12.48 -1.27 22.53
C LYS A 6 11.36 -0.65 23.38
N ARG A 7 11.27 0.67 23.54
CA ARG A 7 10.08 1.29 24.18
C ARG A 7 9.61 2.62 23.56
N ASN A 8 10.49 3.35 22.85
CA ASN A 8 10.16 4.63 22.21
C ASN A 8 10.08 4.55 20.67
N GLY A 9 10.20 3.36 20.07
CA GLY A 9 10.30 3.20 18.61
C GLY A 9 9.07 3.69 17.85
N LEU A 10 7.87 3.30 18.28
CA LEU A 10 6.62 3.71 17.62
C LEU A 10 6.36 5.20 17.77
N GLN A 11 6.53 5.76 18.97
CA GLN A 11 6.30 7.20 19.19
C GLN A 11 7.27 8.04 18.36
N ASN A 12 8.56 7.69 18.36
CA ASN A 12 9.55 8.41 17.56
C ASN A 12 9.26 8.27 16.05
N LEU A 13 8.91 7.07 15.58
CA LEU A 13 8.52 6.86 14.19
C LEU A 13 7.27 7.68 13.82
N TYR A 14 6.30 7.72 14.71
CA TYR A 14 5.07 8.49 14.54
C TYR A 14 5.36 9.99 14.46
N GLU A 15 6.18 10.54 15.37
CA GLU A 15 6.55 11.96 15.31
C GLU A 15 7.35 12.27 14.04
N SER A 16 8.34 11.44 13.67
CA SER A 16 9.08 11.62 12.41
C SER A 16 8.17 11.54 11.18
N PHE A 17 7.13 10.71 11.19
CA PHE A 17 6.14 10.69 10.13
C PHE A 17 5.34 12.00 10.08
N CYS A 18 4.84 12.47 11.23
CA CYS A 18 4.09 13.73 11.33
C CYS A 18 4.92 14.95 10.90
N GLU A 19 6.24 14.93 11.16
CA GLU A 19 7.19 15.96 10.76
C GLU A 19 7.67 15.80 9.31
N GLY A 20 7.36 14.68 8.66
CA GLY A 20 7.82 14.36 7.31
C GLY A 20 9.30 13.99 7.21
N THR A 21 9.95 13.68 8.33
CA THR A 21 11.38 13.35 8.45
C THR A 21 11.65 11.84 8.43
N CYS A 22 10.61 11.01 8.28
CA CYS A 22 10.76 9.58 8.09
C CYS A 22 11.49 9.25 6.78
N PHE A 23 12.08 8.05 6.69
CA PHE A 23 12.71 7.59 5.45
C PHE A 23 11.70 7.60 4.30
N GLY A 24 12.05 8.23 3.18
CA GLY A 24 11.15 8.44 2.03
C GLY A 24 10.06 9.49 2.27
N GLY A 25 10.14 10.28 3.35
CA GLY A 25 9.22 11.35 3.67
C GLY A 25 9.60 12.71 3.03
N PRO A 26 8.67 13.69 3.05
CA PRO A 26 7.31 13.57 3.59
C PRO A 26 6.37 12.76 2.67
N VAL A 27 5.64 11.81 3.23
CA VAL A 27 4.83 10.84 2.47
C VAL A 27 3.73 11.53 1.64
N TRP A 28 3.14 12.61 2.15
CA TRP A 28 2.12 13.36 1.41
C TRP A 28 2.64 13.99 0.11
N ASN A 29 3.91 14.42 0.05
CA ASN A 29 4.48 14.94 -1.19
C ASN A 29 4.55 13.84 -2.25
N HIS A 30 5.06 12.67 -1.88
CA HIS A 30 5.13 11.51 -2.76
C HIS A 30 3.73 11.13 -3.28
N ILE A 31 2.73 11.04 -2.40
CA ILE A 31 1.35 10.73 -2.79
C ILE A 31 0.82 11.78 -3.78
N LEU A 32 0.97 13.07 -3.47
CA LEU A 32 0.45 14.16 -4.30
C LEU A 32 1.14 14.26 -5.66
N GLU A 33 2.44 13.98 -5.74
CA GLU A 33 3.18 13.95 -7.00
C GLU A 33 2.62 12.89 -7.94
N TYR A 34 2.44 11.65 -7.47
CA TYR A 34 1.85 10.59 -8.28
C TYR A 34 0.37 10.81 -8.57
N TRP A 35 -0.38 11.40 -7.64
CA TRP A 35 -1.77 11.81 -7.88
C TRP A 35 -1.87 12.83 -9.01
N ARG A 36 -1.06 13.90 -8.96
CA ARG A 36 -1.04 14.91 -10.03
C ARG A 36 -0.58 14.30 -11.35
N ALA A 37 0.41 13.40 -11.32
CA ALA A 37 0.89 12.71 -12.50
C ALA A 37 -0.18 11.82 -13.15
N SER A 38 -0.99 11.10 -12.35
CA SER A 38 -2.10 10.30 -12.86
C SER A 38 -3.22 11.14 -13.46
N LYS A 39 -3.50 12.32 -12.88
CA LYS A 39 -4.45 13.27 -13.47
C LYS A 39 -3.93 13.88 -14.77
N ALA A 40 -2.63 14.17 -14.86
CA ALA A 40 -2.03 14.77 -16.05
C ALA A 40 -1.84 13.76 -17.19
N ASN A 41 -1.53 12.50 -16.88
CA ASN A 41 -1.23 11.45 -17.86
C ASN A 41 -1.88 10.10 -17.49
N PRO A 42 -3.22 9.99 -17.55
CA PRO A 42 -3.93 8.79 -17.11
C PRO A 42 -3.58 7.52 -17.91
N SER A 43 -3.08 7.65 -19.14
CA SER A 43 -2.60 6.53 -19.95
C SER A 43 -1.18 6.06 -19.60
N ARG A 44 -0.46 6.79 -18.74
CA ARG A 44 0.93 6.47 -18.35
C ARG A 44 1.11 6.25 -16.86
N VAL A 45 0.18 6.74 -16.04
CA VAL A 45 0.24 6.60 -14.59
C VAL A 45 -1.13 6.18 -14.07
N LEU A 46 -1.23 4.93 -13.62
CA LEU A 46 -2.38 4.41 -12.90
C LEU A 46 -2.19 4.64 -11.39
N PHE A 47 -3.18 5.26 -10.75
CA PHE A 47 -3.14 5.53 -9.31
C PHE A 47 -4.15 4.63 -8.58
N LEU A 48 -3.63 3.60 -7.91
CA LEU A 48 -4.43 2.64 -7.15
C LEU A 48 -4.39 2.95 -5.65
N ARG A 49 -5.47 2.62 -4.93
CA ARG A 49 -5.55 2.72 -3.47
C ARG A 49 -5.67 1.32 -2.87
N TYR A 50 -4.87 1.05 -1.86
CA TYR A 50 -4.79 -0.27 -1.23
C TYR A 50 -6.14 -0.74 -0.67
N GLU A 51 -6.90 0.15 -0.04
CA GLU A 51 -8.23 -0.15 0.51
C GLU A 51 -9.21 -0.56 -0.59
N ARG A 52 -9.16 0.09 -1.76
CA ARG A 52 -9.98 -0.28 -2.92
C ARG A 52 -9.56 -1.62 -3.51
N LEU A 53 -8.25 -1.91 -3.56
CA LEU A 53 -7.75 -3.23 -3.98
C LEU A 53 -8.26 -4.34 -3.07
N LEU A 54 -8.36 -4.09 -1.77
CA LEU A 54 -8.90 -5.06 -0.81
C LEU A 54 -10.42 -5.22 -0.93
N GLN A 55 -11.13 -4.13 -1.20
CA GLN A 55 -12.59 -4.13 -1.29
C GLN A 55 -13.08 -4.80 -2.58
N ASP A 56 -12.52 -4.39 -3.72
CA ASP A 56 -12.95 -4.80 -5.06
C ASP A 56 -11.73 -5.22 -5.91
N PRO A 57 -11.09 -6.37 -5.58
CA PRO A 57 -9.86 -6.81 -6.25
C PRO A 57 -10.07 -7.12 -7.72
N THR A 58 -11.22 -7.69 -8.11
CA THR A 58 -11.53 -8.06 -9.49
C THR A 58 -11.60 -6.83 -10.40
N ASP A 59 -12.32 -5.79 -9.99
CA ASP A 59 -12.41 -4.53 -10.74
C ASP A 59 -11.06 -3.82 -10.82
N SER A 60 -10.29 -3.87 -9.74
CA SER A 60 -8.94 -3.31 -9.74
C SER A 60 -7.99 -4.04 -10.70
N ILE A 61 -8.12 -5.36 -10.82
CA ILE A 61 -7.35 -6.16 -11.77
C ILE A 61 -7.79 -5.89 -13.21
N ARG A 62 -9.09 -5.68 -13.47
CA ARG A 62 -9.57 -5.22 -14.79
C ARG A 62 -9.02 -3.85 -15.15
N GLU A 63 -9.11 -2.88 -14.25
CA GLU A 63 -8.55 -1.53 -14.43
C GLU A 63 -7.04 -1.59 -14.73
N LEU A 64 -6.31 -2.45 -14.02
CA LEU A 64 -4.88 -2.68 -14.28
C LEU A 64 -4.62 -3.32 -15.64
N ALA A 65 -5.40 -4.33 -16.02
CA ALA A 65 -5.27 -5.05 -17.29
C ALA A 65 -5.54 -4.12 -18.48
N GLU A 66 -6.58 -3.30 -18.41
CA GLU A 66 -6.85 -2.22 -19.38
C GLU A 66 -5.67 -1.25 -19.47
N PHE A 67 -5.15 -0.80 -18.32
CA PHE A 67 -4.06 0.16 -18.27
C PHE A 67 -2.75 -0.36 -18.90
N VAL A 68 -2.41 -1.64 -18.71
CA VAL A 68 -1.22 -2.25 -19.33
C VAL A 68 -1.44 -2.65 -20.80
N GLY A 69 -2.64 -2.39 -21.35
CA GLY A 69 -2.98 -2.69 -22.74
C GLY A 69 -3.26 -4.17 -23.00
N GLN A 70 -3.71 -4.91 -21.97
CA GLN A 70 -4.08 -6.33 -22.04
C GLN A 70 -5.47 -6.54 -21.41
N PRO A 71 -6.53 -5.89 -21.91
CA PRO A 71 -7.88 -6.07 -21.36
C PRO A 71 -8.32 -7.53 -21.52
N PHE A 72 -9.04 -8.05 -20.51
CA PHE A 72 -9.60 -9.40 -20.58
C PHE A 72 -10.66 -9.49 -21.67
N THR A 73 -10.63 -10.59 -22.41
CA THR A 73 -11.67 -10.94 -23.38
C THR A 73 -12.90 -11.49 -22.67
N SER A 74 -14.08 -11.44 -23.32
CA SER A 74 -15.30 -12.05 -22.79
C SER A 74 -15.13 -13.54 -22.46
N SER A 75 -14.34 -14.26 -23.26
CA SER A 75 -14.05 -15.67 -23.00
C SER A 75 -13.19 -15.88 -21.75
N GLU A 76 -12.25 -14.99 -21.45
CA GLU A 76 -11.43 -15.08 -20.23
C GLU A 76 -12.24 -14.72 -18.99
N GLU A 77 -13.13 -13.73 -19.09
CA GLU A 77 -14.08 -13.38 -18.04
C GLU A 77 -15.04 -14.54 -17.75
N GLU A 78 -15.63 -15.14 -18.79
CA GLU A 78 -16.51 -16.32 -18.66
C GLU A 78 -15.77 -17.55 -18.12
N ALA A 79 -14.48 -17.70 -18.46
CA ALA A 79 -13.62 -18.75 -17.92
C ALA A 79 -13.15 -18.49 -16.48
N GLY A 80 -13.44 -17.31 -15.91
CA GLY A 80 -13.07 -16.98 -14.53
C GLY A 80 -11.61 -16.58 -14.32
N VAL A 81 -10.87 -16.24 -15.38
CA VAL A 81 -9.43 -15.92 -15.32
C VAL A 81 -9.14 -14.78 -14.33
N VAL A 82 -9.99 -13.75 -14.28
CA VAL A 82 -9.83 -12.64 -13.33
C VAL A 82 -9.89 -13.12 -11.89
N THR A 83 -10.83 -14.02 -11.57
CA THR A 83 -10.97 -14.62 -10.25
C THR A 83 -9.76 -15.49 -9.91
N GLU A 84 -9.28 -16.29 -10.85
CA GLU A 84 -8.07 -17.11 -10.66
C GLU A 84 -6.83 -16.26 -10.37
N ILE A 85 -6.66 -15.13 -11.06
CA ILE A 85 -5.57 -14.18 -10.78
C ILE A 85 -5.70 -13.60 -9.37
N VAL A 86 -6.91 -13.18 -8.98
CA VAL A 86 -7.17 -12.65 -7.63
C VAL A 86 -6.84 -13.69 -6.55
N GLU A 87 -7.26 -14.94 -6.74
CA GLU A 87 -6.95 -16.04 -5.82
C GLU A 87 -5.45 -16.34 -5.76
N LEU A 88 -4.79 -16.42 -6.92
CA LEU A 88 -3.36 -16.65 -7.04
C LEU A 88 -2.54 -15.56 -6.36
N CYS A 89 -2.93 -14.29 -6.51
CA CYS A 89 -2.27 -13.15 -5.92
C CYS A 89 -2.80 -12.79 -4.51
N SER A 90 -3.72 -13.59 -3.96
CA SER A 90 -4.28 -13.34 -2.63
C SER A 90 -3.20 -13.40 -1.55
N MET A 91 -3.38 -12.61 -0.49
CA MET A 91 -2.45 -12.59 0.63
C MET A 91 -2.26 -13.99 1.23
N GLU A 92 -3.34 -14.76 1.40
CA GLU A 92 -3.30 -16.13 1.90
C GLU A 92 -2.46 -17.04 1.01
N ASN A 93 -2.72 -17.03 -0.30
CA ASN A 93 -1.98 -17.88 -1.23
C ASN A 93 -0.50 -17.48 -1.26
N LEU A 94 -0.18 -16.18 -1.41
CA LEU A 94 1.19 -15.68 -1.45
C LEU A 94 1.95 -16.01 -0.15
N MET A 95 1.33 -15.86 1.02
CA MET A 95 1.92 -16.24 2.30
C MET A 95 2.19 -17.74 2.40
N SER A 96 1.40 -18.59 1.72
CA SER A 96 1.56 -20.04 1.78
C SER A 96 2.76 -20.56 0.99
N GLN A 97 3.20 -19.81 -0.04
CA GLN A 97 4.26 -20.21 -0.96
C GLN A 97 5.62 -20.33 -0.28
N LYS A 98 6.34 -21.43 -0.54
CA LYS A 98 7.68 -21.69 0.03
C LYS A 98 8.66 -20.56 -0.27
N ALA A 99 8.64 -20.03 -1.49
CA ALA A 99 9.49 -18.92 -1.91
C ALA A 99 9.30 -17.65 -1.05
N ASN A 100 8.12 -17.44 -0.48
CA ASN A 100 7.79 -16.30 0.36
C ASN A 100 7.97 -16.58 1.86
N LYS A 101 8.19 -17.83 2.26
CA LYS A 101 8.46 -18.22 3.66
C LYS A 101 9.94 -18.38 3.96
N GLU A 102 10.70 -18.88 2.99
CA GLU A 102 12.09 -19.29 3.19
C GLU A 102 13.06 -18.38 2.45
N GLY A 103 14.13 -17.98 3.13
CA GLY A 103 15.20 -17.17 2.57
C GLY A 103 15.17 -15.72 3.07
N ALA A 104 16.13 -14.94 2.60
CA ALA A 104 16.24 -13.53 2.91
C ALA A 104 16.80 -12.74 1.73
N GLN A 105 16.23 -11.57 1.49
CA GLN A 105 16.57 -10.67 0.38
C GLN A 105 16.86 -9.26 0.86
N GLY A 106 17.64 -8.52 0.06
CA GLY A 106 18.04 -7.13 0.35
C GLY A 106 19.51 -6.86 0.05
N VAL A 107 19.82 -5.61 -0.28
CA VAL A 107 21.16 -5.19 -0.71
C VAL A 107 22.03 -4.83 0.49
N PHE A 108 21.57 -3.90 1.32
CA PHE A 108 22.31 -3.42 2.51
C PHE A 108 21.83 -4.05 3.82
N ILE A 109 20.54 -4.38 3.91
CA ILE A 109 19.93 -5.07 5.05
C ILE A 109 19.17 -6.26 4.49
N LYS A 110 19.38 -7.44 5.07
CA LYS A 110 18.66 -8.66 4.70
C LYS A 110 17.35 -8.74 5.48
N PHE A 111 16.24 -8.87 4.75
CA PHE A 111 14.91 -9.12 5.28
C PHE A 111 14.50 -10.54 4.95
N SER A 112 14.06 -11.29 5.96
CA SER A 112 13.47 -12.61 5.76
C SER A 112 12.24 -12.50 4.85
N HIS A 113 12.02 -13.48 3.97
CA HIS A 113 10.93 -13.39 2.99
C HIS A 113 9.55 -13.30 3.64
N ASP A 114 9.36 -13.99 4.77
CA ASP A 114 8.11 -13.95 5.53
C ASP A 114 7.81 -12.55 6.09
N SER A 115 8.83 -11.72 6.34
CA SER A 115 8.65 -10.37 6.89
C SER A 115 7.93 -9.40 5.95
N TYR A 116 7.86 -9.70 4.64
CA TYR A 116 7.11 -8.92 3.67
C TYR A 116 5.58 -9.11 3.83
N PHE A 117 5.15 -10.18 4.49
CA PHE A 117 3.75 -10.53 4.64
C PHE A 117 3.33 -10.49 6.11
N ARG A 118 2.42 -9.56 6.45
CA ARG A 118 1.93 -9.39 7.84
C ARG A 118 0.45 -9.79 7.99
N LYS A 119 -0.45 -8.80 8.06
CA LYS A 119 -1.90 -9.04 8.21
C LYS A 119 -2.67 -8.82 6.91
N GLY A 120 -2.20 -7.94 6.03
CA GLY A 120 -2.86 -7.65 4.75
C GLY A 120 -4.27 -7.07 4.88
N VAL A 121 -4.52 -6.24 5.91
CA VAL A 121 -5.85 -5.65 6.20
C VAL A 121 -5.79 -4.13 6.31
N ALA A 122 -6.86 -3.47 5.89
CA ALA A 122 -7.12 -2.06 6.19
C ALA A 122 -7.49 -1.86 7.68
N GLY A 123 -7.23 -0.68 8.23
CA GLY A 123 -7.61 -0.32 9.62
C GLY A 123 -6.76 -0.94 10.73
N GLY A 124 -5.71 -1.71 10.39
CA GLY A 124 -4.82 -2.36 11.36
C GLY A 124 -3.96 -1.41 12.22
N TRP A 125 -4.05 -0.10 12.01
CA TRP A 125 -3.37 0.92 12.82
C TRP A 125 -3.94 1.01 14.24
N THR A 126 -5.23 0.71 14.40
CA THR A 126 -5.96 0.80 15.69
C THR A 126 -5.41 -0.13 16.76
N SER A 127 -4.69 -1.19 16.39
CA SER A 127 -4.01 -2.07 17.35
C SER A 127 -2.70 -1.50 17.90
N HIS A 128 -2.22 -0.36 17.38
CA HIS A 128 -0.91 0.20 17.72
C HIS A 128 -0.97 1.68 18.12
N MET A 129 -1.92 2.45 17.59
CA MET A 129 -2.00 3.89 17.81
C MET A 129 -3.28 4.28 18.55
N THR A 130 -3.22 5.37 19.29
CA THR A 130 -4.40 5.94 19.94
C THR A 130 -5.30 6.66 18.92
N PRO A 131 -6.60 6.83 19.21
CA PRO A 131 -7.48 7.63 18.36
C PRO A 131 -7.00 9.07 18.14
N GLU A 132 -6.28 9.65 19.12
CA GLU A 132 -5.72 10.99 18.99
C GLU A 132 -4.58 11.05 17.96
N MET A 133 -3.71 10.04 17.95
CA MET A 133 -2.67 9.92 16.93
C MET A 133 -3.27 9.78 15.53
N GLY A 134 -4.34 8.99 15.39
CA GLY A 134 -5.09 8.86 14.14
C GLY A 134 -5.66 10.21 13.67
N ARG A 135 -6.38 10.92 14.55
CA ARG A 135 -6.95 12.25 14.24
C ARG A 135 -5.90 13.28 13.83
N ARG A 136 -4.73 13.29 14.48
CA ARG A 136 -3.65 14.22 14.12
C ARG A 136 -3.11 13.93 12.73
N LEU A 137 -2.91 12.66 12.35
CA LEU A 137 -2.50 12.31 10.99
C LEU A 137 -3.57 12.66 9.95
N ASP A 138 -4.84 12.38 10.25
CA ASP A 138 -5.95 12.77 9.37
C ASP A 138 -5.96 14.29 9.14
N ALA A 139 -5.75 15.08 10.19
CA ALA A 139 -5.69 16.53 10.09
C ALA A 139 -4.51 17.00 9.23
N ILE A 140 -3.32 16.40 9.42
CA ILE A 140 -2.14 16.69 8.58
C ILE A 140 -2.42 16.36 7.12
N LEU A 141 -2.94 15.17 6.82
CA LEU A 141 -3.20 14.75 5.45
C LEU A 141 -4.29 15.60 4.79
N ARG A 142 -5.38 15.95 5.50
CA ARG A 142 -6.42 16.86 4.99
C ARG A 142 -5.85 18.24 4.66
N ASP A 143 -5.02 18.80 5.53
CA ASP A 143 -4.33 20.09 5.28
C ASP A 143 -3.44 20.00 4.04
N LYS A 144 -2.62 18.94 3.93
CA LYS A 144 -1.70 18.80 2.79
C LYS A 144 -2.39 18.47 1.48
N PHE A 145 -3.53 17.78 1.52
CA PHE A 145 -4.28 17.41 0.33
C PHE A 145 -5.31 18.46 -0.07
N ASP A 146 -5.48 19.54 0.70
CA ASP A 146 -6.41 20.60 0.36
C ASP A 146 -6.13 21.17 -1.04
N GLY A 147 -7.21 21.41 -1.79
CA GLY A 147 -7.15 21.86 -3.18
C GLY A 147 -6.60 20.84 -4.20
N SER A 148 -6.14 19.64 -3.78
CA SER A 148 -5.61 18.62 -4.71
C SER A 148 -6.67 17.77 -5.39
N GLY A 149 -7.89 17.73 -4.83
CA GLY A 149 -8.95 16.81 -5.23
C GLY A 149 -8.75 15.35 -4.76
N LEU A 150 -7.67 15.04 -4.04
CA LEU A 150 -7.46 13.76 -3.37
C LEU A 150 -8.04 13.80 -1.97
N THR A 151 -8.90 12.84 -1.62
CA THR A 151 -9.49 12.69 -0.29
C THR A 151 -8.95 11.46 0.41
N ILE A 152 -8.71 11.58 1.71
CA ILE A 152 -8.50 10.45 2.62
C ILE A 152 -9.83 9.83 3.04
#